data_AF-A0AAT9R6M1-F1
#
_entry.id   AF-A0AAT9R6M1-F1
#
_cell.length_a   1.000
_cell.length_b   1.000
_cell.length_c   1.000
_cell.angle_alpha   90.00
_cell.angle_beta   90.00
_cell.angle_gamma   90.00
#
_symmetry.space_group_name_H-M   'P 1'
#
loop_
_entity.id
_entity.type
_entity.pdbx_description
1 polymer ?
#
loop_
_entity_poly.entity_id
_entity_poly.type
_entity_poly.pdbx_seq_one_letter_code
_entity_poly.pdbx_strand_id
1 'polypeptide(L)'
;MIAHFRLASDGFGDVDQRKRIYEAEQAMDAATEKAGVGEVDGNEFGGGEAVVYTYGPDADALFKVLEPTLRSLPFRPAHVLLRRGDSETRVDL
;
A
#
# COMPACT_ATOMS: atom_id res chain seq x y z
N MET A 1 -2.53 7.25 -3.14
CA MET A 1 -1.21 6.73 -3.54
C MET A 1 -1.34 5.26 -3.92
N ILE A 2 -0.34 4.68 -4.58
CA ILE A 2 -0.33 3.24 -4.94
C ILE A 2 0.90 2.59 -4.34
N ALA A 3 0.74 1.53 -3.55
CA ALA A 3 1.84 0.78 -2.95
C ALA A 3 2.01 -0.56 -3.65
N HIS A 4 3.24 -0.91 -4.01
CA HIS A 4 3.60 -2.14 -4.71
C HIS A 4 4.54 -2.99 -3.84
N PHE A 5 4.29 -4.30 -3.78
CA PHE A 5 5.07 -5.26 -3.02
C PHE A 5 5.34 -6.54 -3.81
N ARG A 6 6.61 -6.91 -4.01
CA ARG A 6 6.95 -8.21 -4.61
C ARG A 6 6.72 -9.37 -3.63
N LEU A 7 5.98 -10.37 -4.08
CA LEU A 7 5.69 -11.62 -3.37
C LEU A 7 6.65 -12.74 -3.82
N ALA A 8 6.77 -13.80 -3.02
CA ALA A 8 7.79 -14.85 -3.22
C ALA A 8 7.53 -15.79 -4.41
N SER A 9 6.30 -15.86 -4.90
CA SER A 9 5.91 -16.74 -6.02
C SER A 9 5.32 -15.92 -7.16
N ASP A 10 5.49 -16.40 -8.38
CA ASP A 10 4.73 -15.90 -9.53
C ASP A 10 3.24 -16.19 -9.33
N GLY A 11 2.36 -15.33 -9.86
CA GLY A 11 0.91 -15.42 -9.67
C GLY A 11 0.38 -14.54 -8.53
N PHE A 12 -0.33 -15.10 -7.55
CA PHE A 12 -1.06 -14.34 -6.52
C PHE A 12 -0.37 -14.35 -5.14
N GLY A 13 0.89 -14.78 -5.07
CA GLY A 13 1.58 -15.11 -3.81
C GLY A 13 0.99 -16.33 -3.10
N ASP A 14 1.47 -16.63 -1.90
CA ASP A 14 0.91 -17.66 -1.03
C ASP A 14 -0.22 -17.13 -0.12
N VAL A 15 -0.90 -18.03 0.59
CA VAL A 15 -2.05 -17.68 1.45
C VAL A 15 -1.62 -16.76 2.60
N ASP A 16 -0.45 -17.00 3.19
CA ASP A 16 0.06 -16.21 4.32
C ASP A 16 0.49 -14.81 3.87
N GLN A 17 1.04 -14.69 2.66
CA GLN A 17 1.36 -13.42 2.02
C GLN A 17 0.12 -12.57 1.80
N ARG A 18 -0.93 -13.15 1.19
CA ARG A 18 -2.20 -12.44 1.01
C ARG A 18 -2.83 -12.04 2.34
N LYS A 19 -2.81 -12.94 3.33
CA LYS A 19 -3.32 -12.64 4.68
C LYS A 19 -2.64 -11.41 5.29
N ARG A 20 -1.31 -11.31 5.20
CA ARG A 20 -0.55 -10.14 5.70
C ARG A 20 -0.89 -8.85 4.97
N ILE A 21 -1.12 -8.91 3.65
CA ILE A 21 -1.56 -7.74 2.89
C ILE A 21 -2.97 -7.29 3.34
N TYR A 22 -3.91 -8.23 3.52
CA TYR A 22 -5.24 -7.90 4.03
C TYR A 22 -5.21 -7.32 5.46
N GLU A 23 -4.39 -7.88 6.35
CA GLU A 23 -4.22 -7.36 7.71
C GLU A 23 -3.62 -5.96 7.69
N ALA A 24 -2.64 -5.70 6.82
CA ALA A 24 -2.09 -4.37 6.61
C ALA A 24 -3.14 -3.41 6.05
N GLU A 25 -3.95 -3.83 5.08
CA GLU A 25 -5.05 -3.03 4.53
C GLU A 25 -6.02 -2.58 5.62
N GLN A 26 -6.49 -3.49 6.47
CA GLN A 26 -7.39 -3.16 7.58
C GLN A 26 -6.76 -2.18 8.57
N ALA A 27 -5.47 -2.35 8.87
CA ALA A 27 -4.75 -1.43 9.75
C ALA A 27 -4.57 -0.04 9.11
N MET A 28 -4.33 -0.01 7.79
CA MET A 28 -4.22 1.23 7.02
C MET A 28 -5.56 1.97 6.96
N ASP A 29 -6.66 1.25 6.70
CA ASP A 29 -8.01 1.81 6.63
C ASP A 29 -8.42 2.48 7.95
N ALA A 30 -8.23 1.78 9.07
CA ALA A 30 -8.47 2.34 10.40
C ALA A 30 -7.57 3.56 10.70
N ALA A 31 -6.31 3.56 10.24
CA ALA A 31 -5.40 4.68 10.42
C ALA A 31 -5.82 5.90 9.59
N THR A 32 -6.28 5.69 8.34
CA THR A 32 -6.74 6.75 7.45
C THR A 32 -8.05 7.35 7.91
N GLU A 33 -9.01 6.53 8.35
CA GLU A 33 -10.27 6.99 8.91
C GLU A 33 -10.03 7.86 10.16
N LYS A 34 -9.21 7.36 11.10
CA LYS A 34 -8.89 8.09 12.33
C LYS A 34 -8.18 9.42 12.07
N ALA A 35 -7.32 9.49 11.06
CA ALA A 35 -6.57 10.69 10.73
C ALA A 35 -7.33 11.65 9.80
N GLY A 36 -8.41 11.18 9.14
CA GLY A 36 -9.18 11.98 8.17
C GLY A 36 -8.38 12.37 6.92
N VAL A 37 -7.41 11.54 6.51
CA VAL A 37 -6.48 11.86 5.41
C VAL A 37 -6.83 11.19 4.09
N GLY A 38 -7.84 10.32 4.07
CA GLY A 38 -8.22 9.54 2.90
C GLY A 38 -8.86 8.21 3.25
N GLU A 39 -8.83 7.29 2.30
CA GLU A 39 -9.39 5.94 2.38
C GLU A 39 -8.51 4.92 1.66
N VAL A 40 -8.66 3.66 2.03
CA VAL A 40 -8.09 2.53 1.32
C VAL A 40 -9.16 1.90 0.44
N ASP A 41 -8.95 1.90 -0.88
CA ASP A 41 -9.92 1.40 -1.86
C ASP A 41 -9.85 -0.13 -1.98
N GLY A 42 -8.65 -0.70 -1.81
CA GLY A 42 -8.43 -2.13 -1.75
C GLY A 42 -7.08 -2.56 -2.30
N ASN A 43 -7.01 -3.83 -2.68
CA ASN A 43 -5.80 -4.45 -3.22
C ASN A 43 -6.07 -5.31 -4.46
N GLU A 44 -5.01 -5.49 -5.25
CA GLU A 44 -4.95 -6.46 -6.33
C GLU A 44 -3.74 -7.38 -6.14
N PHE A 45 -3.90 -8.65 -6.48
CA PHE A 45 -2.81 -9.62 -6.55
C PHE A 45 -2.66 -10.12 -7.98
N GLY A 46 -1.42 -10.24 -8.46
CA GLY A 46 -1.13 -10.77 -9.78
C GLY A 46 0.32 -10.57 -10.17
N GLY A 47 0.83 -11.40 -11.09
CA GLY A 47 2.22 -11.28 -11.57
C GLY A 47 3.28 -11.46 -10.47
N GLY A 48 2.91 -12.03 -9.32
CA GLY A 48 3.74 -12.13 -8.13
C GLY A 48 3.91 -10.81 -7.37
N GLU A 49 2.97 -9.88 -7.54
CA GLU A 49 2.90 -8.59 -6.84
C GLU A 49 1.58 -8.47 -6.06
N ALA A 50 1.62 -7.69 -4.97
CA ALA A 50 0.45 -7.09 -4.36
C ALA A 50 0.48 -5.57 -4.59
N VAL A 51 -0.63 -5.02 -5.06
CA VAL A 51 -0.82 -3.58 -5.26
C VAL A 51 -1.92 -3.10 -4.34
N VAL A 52 -1.66 -2.09 -3.52
CA VAL A 52 -2.67 -1.47 -2.64
C VAL A 52 -2.99 -0.07 -3.12
N TYR A 53 -4.27 0.20 -3.33
CA TYR A 53 -4.81 1.46 -3.82
C TYR A 53 -5.39 2.28 -2.68
N THR A 54 -5.00 3.54 -2.61
CA THR A 54 -5.49 4.49 -1.59
C THR A 54 -5.73 5.84 -2.22
N TYR A 55 -6.69 6.59 -1.69
CA TYR A 55 -7.04 7.91 -2.19
C TYR A 55 -7.18 8.89 -1.03
N GLY A 56 -6.84 10.14 -1.29
CA GLY A 56 -6.90 11.21 -0.31
C GLY A 56 -6.56 12.55 -0.94
N PRO A 57 -7.01 13.67 -0.36
CA PRO A 57 -6.78 15.00 -0.90
C PRO A 57 -5.31 15.43 -0.86
N ASP A 58 -4.52 14.82 0.03
CA ASP A 58 -3.09 15.11 0.20
C ASP A 58 -2.30 13.79 0.25
N ALA A 59 -1.52 13.53 -0.81
CA ALA A 59 -0.74 12.30 -0.94
C ALA A 59 0.40 12.20 0.09
N ASP A 60 0.96 13.32 0.56
CA ASP A 60 2.02 13.34 1.56
C ASP A 60 1.45 13.07 2.95
N ALA A 61 0.32 13.68 3.29
CA ALA A 61 -0.37 13.41 4.54
C ALA A 61 -0.83 11.95 4.62
N LEU A 62 -1.38 11.42 3.52
CA LEU A 62 -1.77 10.02 3.40
C LEU A 62 -0.56 9.09 3.57
N PHE A 63 0.54 9.35 2.84
CA PHE A 63 1.76 8.54 2.95
C PHE A 63 2.33 8.57 4.36
N LYS A 64 2.41 9.74 5.00
CA LYS A 64 2.92 9.88 6.37
C LYS A 64 2.16 9.02 7.39
N VAL A 65 0.84 8.88 7.21
CA VAL A 65 0.01 8.03 8.08
C VAL A 65 0.23 6.55 7.79
N LEU A 66 0.36 6.18 6.52
CA LEU A 66 0.44 4.78 6.08
C LEU A 66 1.85 4.19 6.09
N GLU A 67 2.89 5.01 6.00
CA GLU A 67 4.29 4.62 5.89
C GLU A 67 4.73 3.60 6.95
N PRO A 68 4.38 3.73 8.25
CA PRO A 68 4.77 2.74 9.25
C PRO A 68 4.23 1.34 8.94
N THR A 69 2.95 1.23 8.54
CA THR A 69 2.33 -0.05 8.19
C THR A 69 2.96 -0.63 6.91
N LEU A 70 3.13 0.21 5.89
CA LEU A 70 3.74 -0.20 4.62
C LEU A 70 5.18 -0.71 4.80
N ARG A 71 6.00 -0.03 5.60
CA ARG A 71 7.38 -0.44 5.88
C ARG A 71 7.46 -1.70 6.75
N SER A 72 6.45 -1.97 7.58
CA SER A 72 6.40 -3.17 8.44
C SER A 72 6.21 -4.47 7.66
N LEU A 73 5.65 -4.41 6.45
CA LEU A 73 5.50 -5.58 5.60
C LEU A 73 6.89 -6.11 5.16
N PRO A 74 7.14 -7.43 5.19
CA PRO A 74 8.46 -7.99 4.86
C PRO A 74 8.68 -8.21 3.36
N PHE A 75 7.75 -7.77 2.51
CA PHE A 75 7.77 -8.05 1.08
C PHE A 75 8.66 -7.05 0.35
N ARG A 76 9.67 -7.53 -0.38
CA ARG A 76 10.64 -6.69 -1.10
C ARG A 76 11.01 -7.30 -2.45
N PRO A 77 11.32 -6.48 -3.47
CA PRO A 77 11.29 -5.01 -3.46
C PRO A 77 9.87 -4.44 -3.27
N ALA A 78 9.78 -3.25 -2.65
CA ALA A 78 8.53 -2.55 -2.42
C ALA A 78 8.70 -1.05 -2.59
N HIS A 79 7.66 -0.40 -3.11
CA HIS A 79 7.67 1.03 -3.38
C HIS A 79 6.27 1.63 -3.38
N VAL A 80 6.22 2.95 -3.27
CA VAL A 80 5.00 3.74 -3.32
C VAL A 80 5.10 4.76 -4.44
N LEU A 81 4.02 4.91 -5.20
CA LEU A 81 3.79 6.00 -6.13
C LEU A 81 2.87 7.04 -5.49
N LEU A 82 3.43 8.22 -5.20
CA LEU A 82 2.71 9.38 -4.68
C LEU A 82 2.30 10.25 -5.86
N ARG A 83 0.98 10.41 -6.06
CA ARG A 83 0.40 11.22 -7.15
C ARG A 83 -0.15 12.53 -6.58
N ARG A 84 0.30 13.66 -7.11
CA ARG A 84 -0.11 15.03 -6.75
C ARG A 84 -0.51 15.76 -8.03
N GLY A 85 -1.80 15.69 -8.40
CA GLY A 85 -2.26 16.16 -9.71
C GLY A 85 -1.48 15.48 -10.84
N ASP A 86 -0.85 16.27 -11.70
CA ASP A 86 -0.05 15.78 -12.84
C ASP A 86 1.36 15.29 -12.48
N SER A 87 1.78 15.39 -11.20
CA SER A 87 3.10 14.96 -10.75
C SER A 87 3.04 13.61 -10.04
N GLU A 88 3.98 12.72 -10.35
CA GLU A 88 4.17 11.43 -9.67
C GLU A 88 5.59 11.35 -9.09
N THR A 89 5.72 10.81 -7.87
CA THR A 89 7.00 10.54 -7.21
C THR A 89 7.04 9.12 -6.68
N ARG A 90 8.16 8.42 -6.90
CA ARG A 90 8.41 7.10 -6.35
C ARG A 90 9.16 7.19 -5.01
N VAL A 91 8.74 6.44 -4.02
CA VAL A 91 9.42 6.25 -2.72
C VAL A 91 9.65 4.76 -2.50
N ASP A 92 10.90 4.32 -2.30
CA ASP A 92 11.20 2.93 -1.97
C ASP A 92 11.02 2.67 -0.45
N LEU A 93 10.48 1.49 -0.11
CA LEU A 93 10.06 1.10 1.25
C LEU A 93 11.06 0.21 2.00
#